data_AF-A0A3E0HIC2-F1
#
_entry.id   AF-A0A3E0HIC2-F1
#
_cell.length_a   1.000
_cell.length_b   1.000
_cell.length_c   1.000
_cell.angle_alpha   90.00
_cell.angle_beta   90.00
_cell.angle_gamma   90.00
#
_symmetry.space_group_name_H-M   'P 1'
#
loop_
_entity.id
_entity.type
_entity.pdbx_description
1 polymer ?
#
loop_
_entity_poly.entity_id
_entity_poly.type
_entity_poly.pdbx_seq_one_letter_code
_entity_poly.pdbx_strand_id
1 'polypeptide(L)'
;MDGEGRFQPNEEYQPATPESPTDTADAALRLAARGEVDTDAVFAVLREAEFAVAMDEGSPVVAPARDDVPSLPVTTAPAHQARVRVGSWLSVGASPAGGSARRAGRGRAVQSRAPTPTRLVGAIVSEQIGSHAE
;
A
#
# COMPACT_ATOMS: atom_id res chain seq x y z
N MET A 1 22.13 14.49 15.54
CA MET A 1 21.90 14.81 14.12
C MET A 1 21.02 13.71 13.61
N ASP A 2 19.73 13.87 13.87
CA ASP A 2 18.70 12.83 13.77
C ASP A 2 18.06 13.03 12.40
N GLY A 3 18.76 12.53 11.37
CA GLY A 3 18.47 12.81 9.98
C GLY A 3 17.86 11.61 9.27
N GLU A 4 16.71 11.11 9.71
CA GLU A 4 15.90 10.14 8.95
C GLU A 4 14.41 10.39 9.19
N GLY A 5 13.90 11.52 8.69
CA GLY A 5 12.45 11.68 8.54
C GLY A 5 11.97 10.64 7.53
N ARG A 6 11.11 9.70 7.94
CA ARG A 6 10.50 8.72 7.03
C ARG A 6 9.83 9.47 5.88
N PHE A 7 9.91 8.90 4.67
CA PHE A 7 9.26 9.45 3.50
C PHE A 7 7.74 9.48 3.74
N GLN A 8 7.19 10.69 3.89
CA GLN A 8 5.75 10.90 3.88
C GLN A 8 5.30 11.19 2.45
N PRO A 9 4.32 10.46 1.91
CA PRO A 9 3.80 10.72 0.58
C PRO A 9 3.18 12.12 0.52
N ASN A 10 3.54 12.89 -0.51
CA ASN A 10 2.96 14.21 -0.74
C ASN A 10 1.47 14.08 -1.12
N GLU A 11 0.58 14.50 -0.22
CA GLU A 11 -0.88 14.42 -0.38
C GLU A 11 -1.40 15.25 -1.56
N GLU A 12 -0.69 16.32 -1.91
CA GLU A 12 -1.06 17.22 -3.00
C GLU A 12 -0.46 16.79 -4.35
N TYR A 13 0.38 15.75 -4.38
CA TYR A 13 1.00 15.32 -5.63
C TYR A 13 -0.05 14.80 -6.62
N GLN A 14 -0.18 15.52 -7.73
CA GLN A 14 -0.98 15.12 -8.87
C GLN A 14 -0.05 14.76 -10.02
N PRO A 15 -0.10 13.52 -10.54
CA PRO A 15 0.75 13.12 -11.66
C PRO A 15 0.41 13.97 -12.89
N ALA A 16 1.44 14.53 -13.53
CA ALA A 16 1.28 15.42 -14.69
C ALA A 16 0.64 14.70 -15.89
N THR A 17 0.86 13.39 -16.00
CA THR A 17 0.22 12.52 -16.98
C THR A 17 -0.23 11.21 -16.31
N PRO A 18 -1.19 10.46 -16.90
CA PRO A 18 -1.57 9.14 -16.40
C PRO A 18 -0.39 8.14 -16.32
N GLU A 19 0.67 8.40 -17.09
CA GLU A 19 1.88 7.58 -17.16
C GLU A 19 2.92 7.96 -16.10
N SER A 20 2.79 9.13 -15.49
CA SER A 20 3.68 9.57 -14.43
C SER A 20 3.47 8.73 -13.17
N PRO A 21 4.54 8.26 -12.51
CA PRO A 21 4.41 7.55 -11.26
C PRO A 21 3.87 8.47 -10.17
N THR A 22 3.01 7.94 -9.30
CA THR A 22 2.46 8.70 -8.16
C THR A 22 3.32 8.65 -6.91
N ASP A 23 4.16 7.62 -6.81
CA ASP A 23 5.11 7.40 -5.73
C ASP A 23 6.17 6.37 -6.19
N THR A 24 7.18 6.11 -5.34
CA THR A 24 8.28 5.19 -5.65
C THR A 24 7.82 3.74 -5.83
N ALA A 25 6.81 3.28 -5.09
CA ALA A 25 6.24 1.95 -5.28
C ALA A 25 5.45 1.85 -6.58
N ASP A 26 4.67 2.87 -6.97
CA ASP A 26 4.03 2.92 -8.29
C ASP A 26 5.08 2.88 -9.42
N ALA A 27 6.19 3.62 -9.27
CA ALA A 27 7.30 3.58 -10.21
C ALA A 27 7.91 2.17 -10.33
N ALA A 28 8.23 1.53 -9.20
CA ALA A 28 8.81 0.19 -9.17
C ALA A 28 7.88 -0.86 -9.78
N LEU A 29 6.57 -0.80 -9.47
CA LEU A 29 5.56 -1.70 -10.05
C LEU A 29 5.43 -1.51 -11.57
N ARG A 30 5.50 -0.28 -12.06
CA ARG A 30 5.48 0.01 -13.51
C ARG A 30 6.72 -0.53 -14.22
N LEU A 31 7.91 -0.34 -13.63
CA LEU A 31 9.16 -0.89 -14.18
C LEU A 31 9.13 -2.43 -14.22
N ALA A 32 8.62 -3.05 -13.15
CA ALA A 32 8.50 -4.51 -13.09
C ALA A 32 7.51 -5.05 -14.14
N ALA A 33 6.39 -4.36 -14.35
CA ALA A 33 5.43 -4.71 -15.38
C ALA A 33 6.01 -4.63 -16.82
N ARG A 34 7.09 -3.85 -17.01
CA ARG A 34 7.85 -3.76 -18.26
C ARG A 34 9.05 -4.72 -18.32
N GLY A 35 9.30 -5.48 -17.25
CA GLY A 35 10.46 -6.36 -17.13
C GLY A 35 11.79 -5.60 -16.95
N GLU A 36 11.75 -4.34 -16.53
CA GLU A 36 12.93 -3.49 -16.37
C GLU A 36 13.59 -3.61 -14.98
N VAL A 37 12.88 -4.17 -14.00
CA VAL A 37 13.41 -4.47 -12.67
C VAL A 37 12.96 -5.85 -12.19
N ASP A 38 13.84 -6.51 -11.45
CA ASP A 38 13.54 -7.80 -10.83
C ASP A 38 12.60 -7.66 -9.64
N THR A 39 11.94 -8.77 -9.28
CA THR A 39 10.95 -8.79 -8.19
C THR A 39 11.57 -8.45 -6.84
N ASP A 40 12.84 -8.80 -6.60
CA ASP A 40 13.56 -8.41 -5.37
C ASP A 40 13.68 -6.88 -5.21
N ALA A 41 13.93 -6.16 -6.30
CA ALA A 41 13.99 -4.70 -6.28
C ALA A 41 12.62 -4.09 -5.95
N VAL A 42 11.55 -4.68 -6.49
CA VAL A 42 10.17 -4.28 -6.15
C VAL A 42 9.89 -4.52 -4.68
N PHE A 43 10.25 -5.69 -4.14
CA PHE A 43 10.04 -6.00 -2.73
C PHE A 43 10.83 -5.08 -1.80
N ALA A 44 12.06 -4.70 -2.17
CA ALA A 44 12.84 -3.72 -1.42
C ALA A 44 12.13 -2.36 -1.33
N VAL A 45 11.58 -1.87 -2.44
CA VAL A 45 10.81 -0.62 -2.45
C VAL A 45 9.52 -0.74 -1.64
N LEU A 46 8.79 -1.86 -1.79
CA LEU A 46 7.55 -2.08 -1.05
C LEU A 46 7.75 -2.21 0.46
N ARG A 47 8.91 -2.67 0.93
CA ARG A 47 9.23 -2.73 2.36
C ARG A 47 9.34 -1.33 2.99
N GLU A 48 9.82 -0.36 2.22
CA GLU A 48 10.01 1.02 2.69
C GLU A 48 8.79 1.91 2.41
N ALA A 49 7.82 1.44 1.61
CA ALA A 49 6.64 2.20 1.24
C ALA A 49 5.63 2.31 2.39
N GLU A 50 5.08 3.49 2.61
CA GLU A 50 3.91 3.63 3.50
C GLU A 50 2.64 3.17 2.78
N PHE A 51 1.84 2.33 3.44
CA PHE A 51 0.56 1.90 2.91
C PHE A 51 -0.59 2.54 3.68
N ALA A 52 -1.66 2.88 2.96
CA ALA A 52 -2.95 3.16 3.56
C ALA A 52 -3.91 2.00 3.29
N VAL A 53 -4.61 1.55 4.32
CA VAL A 53 -5.60 0.47 4.26
C VAL A 53 -7.00 1.07 4.19
N ALA A 54 -7.83 0.52 3.31
CA ALA A 54 -9.24 0.89 3.22
C ALA A 54 -10.01 0.50 4.49
N MET A 55 -10.77 1.44 5.05
CA MET A 55 -11.57 1.27 6.25
C MET A 55 -13.03 1.64 5.99
N ASP A 56 -13.94 0.93 6.66
CA ASP A 56 -15.38 1.21 6.67
C ASP A 56 -15.92 0.96 8.08
N GLU A 57 -16.67 1.92 8.63
CA GLU A 57 -17.20 1.87 10.00
C GLU A 57 -16.17 1.45 11.08
N GLY A 58 -14.91 1.88 10.92
CA GLY A 58 -13.80 1.56 11.84
C GLY A 58 -13.18 0.17 11.66
N SER A 59 -13.63 -0.60 10.67
CA SER A 59 -13.12 -1.94 10.34
C SER A 59 -12.42 -1.96 8.98
N PRO A 60 -11.36 -2.77 8.79
CA PRO A 60 -10.71 -2.91 7.50
C PRO A 60 -11.65 -3.52 6.46
N VAL A 61 -11.72 -2.90 5.28
CA VAL A 61 -12.50 -3.43 4.15
C VAL A 61 -11.80 -4.64 3.60
N VAL A 62 -12.53 -5.75 3.51
CA VAL A 62 -12.10 -6.96 2.80
C VAL A 62 -13.02 -7.12 1.60
N ALA A 63 -12.44 -7.10 0.40
CA ALA A 63 -13.18 -7.23 -0.84
C ALA A 63 -12.58 -8.36 -1.69
N PRO A 64 -13.41 -9.09 -2.46
CA PRO A 64 -12.90 -10.00 -3.46
C PRO A 64 -12.07 -9.21 -4.48
N ALA A 65 -10.90 -9.73 -4.83
CA ALA A 65 -10.16 -9.23 -5.99
C ALA A 65 -10.73 -9.84 -7.28
N ARG A 66 -10.06 -9.60 -8.41
CA ARG A 66 -10.49 -10.11 -9.74
C ARG A 66 -10.57 -11.64 -9.84
N ASP A 67 -9.90 -12.35 -8.95
CA ASP A 67 -9.85 -13.81 -8.91
C ASP A 67 -10.60 -14.39 -7.69
N ASP A 68 -11.54 -13.61 -7.14
CA ASP A 68 -12.42 -13.97 -6.02
C ASP A 68 -11.72 -14.29 -4.68
N VAL A 69 -10.39 -14.14 -4.60
CA VAL A 69 -9.68 -14.31 -3.33
C VAL A 69 -9.89 -13.08 -2.43
N PRO A 70 -10.36 -13.27 -1.18
CA PRO A 70 -10.54 -12.17 -0.23
C PRO A 70 -9.25 -11.40 0.02
N SER A 71 -9.28 -10.10 -0.28
CA SER A 71 -8.11 -9.24 -0.25
C SER A 71 -8.37 -7.93 0.50
N LEU A 72 -7.35 -7.39 1.18
CA LEU A 72 -7.39 -6.02 1.71
C LEU A 72 -6.93 -5.03 0.63
N PRO A 73 -7.75 -4.04 0.27
CA PRO A 73 -7.32 -2.94 -0.59
C PRO A 73 -6.34 -2.04 0.15
N VAL A 74 -5.20 -1.75 -0.47
CA VAL A 74 -4.22 -0.77 0.01
C VAL A 74 -3.80 0.20 -1.09
N THR A 75 -3.29 1.35 -0.67
CA THR A 75 -2.68 2.35 -1.57
C THR A 75 -1.35 2.83 -1.01
N THR A 76 -0.38 3.07 -1.87
CA THR A 76 0.92 3.70 -1.53
C THR A 76 0.92 5.22 -1.73
N ALA A 77 -0.06 5.74 -2.50
CA ALA A 77 -0.23 7.18 -2.74
C ALA A 77 -1.68 7.63 -2.54
N PRO A 78 -1.91 8.82 -1.97
CA PRO A 78 -3.23 9.46 -1.89
C PRO A 78 -3.94 9.60 -3.25
N ALA A 79 -3.18 9.80 -4.34
CA ALA A 79 -3.74 9.85 -5.71
C ALA A 79 -4.50 8.58 -6.13
N HIS A 80 -4.25 7.43 -5.49
CA HIS A 80 -4.98 6.19 -5.73
C HIS A 80 -6.21 6.03 -4.84
N GLN A 81 -6.26 6.72 -3.70
CA GLN A 81 -7.39 6.67 -2.76
C GLN A 81 -8.68 7.17 -3.40
N ALA A 82 -8.60 8.23 -4.21
CA ALA A 82 -9.75 8.80 -4.93
C ALA A 82 -10.45 7.81 -5.89
N ARG A 83 -9.79 6.69 -6.23
CA ARG A 83 -10.32 5.68 -7.16
C ARG A 83 -11.17 4.61 -6.46
N VAL A 84 -11.15 4.56 -5.13
CA VAL A 84 -11.90 3.56 -4.35
C VAL A 84 -12.82 4.29 -3.38
N ARG A 85 -14.12 3.97 -3.43
CA ARG A 85 -15.11 4.52 -2.50
C ARG A 85 -15.08 3.70 -1.21
N VAL A 86 -14.57 4.29 -0.13
CA VAL A 86 -14.47 3.69 1.21
C VAL A 86 -14.73 4.78 2.25
N GLY A 87 -15.11 4.39 3.48
CA GLY A 87 -15.42 5.33 4.55
C GLY A 87 -14.21 6.15 4.99
N SER A 88 -13.02 5.53 5.09
CA SER A 88 -11.76 6.23 5.34
C SER A 88 -10.55 5.39 4.91
N TRP A 89 -9.38 6.04 4.89
CA TRP A 89 -8.09 5.39 4.70
C TRP A 89 -7.26 5.51 5.98
N LEU A 90 -6.59 4.43 6.36
CA LEU A 90 -5.70 4.41 7.52
C LEU A 90 -4.27 4.12 7.10
N SER A 91 -3.37 5.09 7.28
CA SER A 91 -1.92 4.85 7.12
C SER A 91 -1.40 3.88 8.17
N VAL A 92 -0.92 2.74 7.70
CA VAL A 92 -0.18 1.75 8.48
C VAL A 92 1.30 2.13 8.40
N GLY A 93 1.72 2.94 9.37
CA GLY A 93 3.08 3.49 9.48
C GLY A 93 3.25 4.43 10.66
N ALA A 94 2.18 5.16 11.04
CA ALA A 94 2.27 6.24 12.04
C ALA A 94 1.17 6.23 13.14
N SER A 95 0.18 5.32 13.12
CA SER A 95 -1.00 5.43 13.99
C SER A 95 -1.32 4.17 14.81
N PRO A 96 -1.75 4.29 16.09
CA PRO A 96 -2.14 3.16 16.95
C PRO A 96 -3.31 2.31 16.39
N ALA A 97 -4.05 2.83 15.42
CA ALA A 97 -5.09 2.07 14.71
C ALA A 97 -4.55 0.96 13.78
N GLY A 98 -3.22 0.90 13.53
CA GLY A 98 -2.60 -0.16 12.71
C GLY A 98 -2.81 -1.59 13.23
N GLY A 99 -3.18 -1.76 14.51
CA GLY A 99 -3.44 -3.07 15.11
C GLY A 99 -4.64 -3.83 14.53
N SER A 100 -5.71 -3.13 14.14
CA SER A 100 -6.91 -3.75 13.54
C SER A 100 -6.64 -4.12 12.07
N ALA A 101 -6.05 -3.20 11.31
CA ALA A 101 -5.58 -3.45 9.94
C ALA A 101 -4.63 -4.64 9.88
N ARG A 102 -3.67 -4.75 10.82
CA ARG A 102 -2.79 -5.91 10.98
C ARG A 102 -3.57 -7.21 11.15
N ARG A 103 -4.54 -7.23 12.07
CA ARG A 103 -5.28 -8.45 12.38
C ARG A 103 -6.11 -8.89 11.18
N ALA A 104 -6.65 -7.95 10.42
CA ALA A 104 -7.38 -8.24 9.19
C ALA A 104 -6.48 -8.70 8.04
N GLY A 105 -5.26 -8.16 7.92
CA GLY A 105 -4.28 -8.51 6.88
C GLY A 105 -3.62 -9.89 7.03
N ARG A 106 -3.57 -10.42 8.25
CA ARG A 106 -2.97 -11.74 8.51
C ARG A 106 -3.71 -12.84 7.74
N GLY A 107 -2.95 -13.60 6.95
CA GLY A 107 -3.46 -14.72 6.16
C GLY A 107 -4.35 -14.31 4.97
N ARG A 108 -4.45 -13.01 4.64
CA ARG A 108 -5.20 -12.50 3.50
C ARG A 108 -4.27 -11.92 2.44
N ALA A 109 -4.69 -11.92 1.19
CA ALA A 109 -3.96 -11.22 0.15
C ALA A 109 -4.12 -9.70 0.33
N VAL A 110 -3.08 -8.95 -0.03
CA VAL A 110 -3.12 -7.49 -0.06
C VAL A 110 -3.05 -7.04 -1.51
N GLN A 111 -3.90 -6.10 -1.90
CA GLN A 111 -3.96 -5.63 -3.28
C GLN A 111 -3.69 -4.13 -3.35
N SER A 112 -2.61 -3.77 -4.04
CA SER A 112 -2.38 -2.37 -4.41
C SER A 112 -3.42 -1.93 -5.43
N ARG A 113 -4.00 -0.75 -5.22
CA ARG A 113 -4.93 -0.08 -6.14
C ARG A 113 -4.24 0.94 -7.06
N ALA A 114 -2.93 0.79 -7.25
CA ALA A 114 -2.18 1.45 -8.32
C ALA A 114 -2.75 1.14 -9.71
N PRO A 115 -2.45 1.96 -10.75
CA PRO A 115 -2.85 1.70 -12.13
C PRO A 115 -2.47 0.30 -12.63
N THR A 116 -1.39 -0.27 -12.11
CA THR A 116 -1.06 -1.70 -12.23
C THR A 116 -1.38 -2.42 -10.92
N PRO A 117 -2.59 -2.99 -10.74
CA PRO A 117 -2.96 -3.62 -9.49
C PRO A 117 -2.09 -4.86 -9.25
N THR A 118 -1.31 -4.83 -8.16
CA THR A 118 -0.39 -5.89 -7.80
C THR A 118 -0.87 -6.58 -6.52
N ARG A 119 -0.93 -7.91 -6.55
CA ARG A 119 -1.25 -8.71 -5.36
C ARG A 119 0.04 -9.06 -4.61
N LEU A 120 0.01 -8.86 -3.31
CA LEU A 120 1.05 -9.22 -2.37
C LEU A 120 0.50 -10.28 -1.40
N VAL A 121 1.34 -11.23 -1.02
CA VAL A 121 1.01 -12.19 0.04
C VAL A 121 1.02 -11.42 1.37
N GLY A 122 -0.02 -11.59 2.19
CA GLY A 122 -0.23 -10.79 3.41
C GLY A 122 0.91 -10.81 4.44
N ALA A 123 1.86 -11.74 4.32
CA ALA A 123 3.07 -11.78 5.15
C ALA A 123 3.93 -10.51 5.02
N ILE A 124 4.09 -9.99 3.80
CA ILE A 124 4.97 -8.83 3.51
C ILE A 124 4.41 -7.56 4.15
N VAL A 125 3.10 -7.35 4.04
CA VAL A 125 2.42 -6.24 4.70
C VAL A 125 2.34 -6.47 6.22
N SER A 126 2.17 -7.71 6.68
CA SER A 126 2.13 -8.01 8.12
C SER A 126 3.44 -7.72 8.85
N GLU A 127 4.59 -7.95 8.21
CA GLU A 127 5.94 -7.62 8.74
C GLU A 127 6.15 -6.12 8.87
N GLN A 128 5.77 -5.34 7.86
CA GLN A 128 5.98 -3.89 7.89
C GLN A 128 5.04 -3.19 8.88
N ILE A 129 3.79 -3.67 9.00
CA ILE A 129 2.93 -3.22 10.09
C ILE A 129 3.61 -3.59 11.43
N GLY A 130 4.35 -4.70 11.51
CA GLY A 130 4.94 -5.32 12.73
C GLY A 130 6.14 -4.62 13.34
N SER A 131 6.97 -3.99 12.51
CA SER A 131 8.24 -3.38 12.91
C SER A 131 8.13 -2.08 13.73
N HIS A 132 6.93 -1.65 14.12
CA HIS A 132 6.68 -0.36 14.79
C HIS A 132 6.21 -0.51 16.25
N ALA A 133 6.53 -1.64 16.90
CA ALA A 133 6.15 -1.95 18.28
C ALA A 133 7.35 -2.06 19.25
N GLU A 134 8.54 -1.62 18.86
CA GLU A 134 9.69 -1.47 19.76
C GLU A 134 10.16 -0.03 19.80
#